data_AF-A0A8J9X7S1-F1
#
_entry.id   AF-A0A8J9X7S1-F1
#
_cell.length_a   1.000
_cell.length_b   1.000
_cell.length_c   1.000
_cell.angle_alpha   90.00
_cell.angle_beta   90.00
_cell.angle_gamma   90.00
#
_symmetry.space_group_name_H-M   'P 1'
#
loop_
_entity.id
_entity.type
_entity.pdbx_description
1 polymer ?
#
loop_
_entity_poly.entity_id
_entity_poly.type
_entity_poly.pdbx_seq_one_letter_code
_entity_poly.pdbx_strand_id
1 'polypeptide(L)'
;SIELGADTLLVDEDTCATNFMVRDNKMMELVASDKEPITPFVRVIRSLYESQGVSSVLVIGGLGDYFDVADHVLLMDSYGCQDVTAHAKEIVARSGSDSAKLQ
;
A
#
# COMPACT_ATOMS: atom_id res chain seq x y z
N SER A 1 15.37 -9.26 7.85
CA SER A 1 14.37 -10.34 7.92
C SER A 1 14.39 -11.23 6.69
N ILE A 2 14.22 -10.68 5.49
CA ILE A 2 14.21 -11.46 4.23
C ILE A 2 15.52 -12.25 4.05
N GLU A 3 16.68 -11.62 4.22
CA GLU A 3 17.99 -12.31 4.13
C GLU A 3 18.17 -13.44 5.16
N LEU A 4 17.38 -13.42 6.23
CA LEU A 4 17.36 -14.48 7.26
C LEU A 4 16.30 -15.56 6.97
N GLY A 5 15.66 -15.52 5.80
CA GLY A 5 14.70 -16.52 5.34
C GLY A 5 13.24 -16.27 5.75
N ALA A 6 12.87 -15.04 6.11
CA ALA A 6 11.47 -14.71 6.37
C ALA A 6 10.63 -14.78 5.07
N ASP A 7 9.52 -15.53 5.11
CA ASP A 7 8.56 -15.67 4.01
C ASP A 7 7.34 -14.74 4.16
N THR A 8 7.24 -14.02 5.27
CA THR A 8 6.12 -13.14 5.60
C THR A 8 6.63 -11.89 6.33
N LEU A 9 6.13 -10.73 5.92
CA LEU A 9 6.33 -9.45 6.62
C LEU A 9 5.03 -9.02 7.29
N LEU A 10 5.12 -8.63 8.55
CA LEU A 10 4.03 -8.02 9.31
C LEU A 10 4.39 -6.55 9.53
N VAL A 11 3.51 -5.65 9.11
CA VAL A 11 3.76 -4.20 9.13
C VAL A 11 2.56 -3.51 9.76
N ASP A 12 2.82 -2.61 10.70
CA ASP A 12 1.80 -1.80 11.35
C ASP A 12 2.06 -0.33 11.04
N GLU A 13 1.12 0.31 10.33
CA GLU A 13 1.22 1.71 9.90
C GLU A 13 1.59 2.64 11.07
N ASP A 14 0.99 2.45 12.25
CA ASP A 14 1.18 3.31 13.42
C ASP A 14 2.60 3.27 13.97
N THR A 15 3.37 2.23 13.63
CA THR A 15 4.77 2.06 14.05
C THR A 15 5.77 2.32 12.93
N CYS A 16 5.29 2.60 11.72
CA CYS A 16 6.12 2.81 10.54
C CYS A 16 6.34 4.29 10.23
N ALA A 17 7.44 4.58 9.55
CA ALA A 17 7.67 5.92 9.03
C ALA A 17 6.74 6.17 7.82
N THR A 18 6.00 7.29 7.81
CA THR A 18 5.03 7.59 6.74
C THR A 18 5.68 7.67 5.35
N ASN A 19 6.89 8.23 5.26
CA ASN A 19 7.67 8.32 4.02
C ASN A 19 8.20 6.96 3.52
N PHE A 20 8.23 5.95 4.39
CA PHE A 20 8.44 4.57 3.98
C PHE A 20 7.16 3.96 3.45
N MET A 21 5.99 4.23 4.03
CA MET A 21 4.74 3.55 3.66
C MET A 21 4.16 4.03 2.32
N VAL A 22 4.11 5.34 2.09
CA VAL A 22 3.47 5.96 0.90
C VAL A 22 4.20 7.24 0.51
N ARG A 23 3.80 7.81 -0.63
CA ARG A 23 4.24 9.15 -1.04
C ARG A 23 3.06 9.98 -1.51
N ASP A 24 2.94 11.18 -0.94
CA ASP A 24 1.91 12.14 -1.29
C ASP A 24 2.10 12.67 -2.72
N ASN A 25 0.98 12.78 -3.46
CA ASN A 25 0.99 13.23 -4.85
C ASN A 25 1.48 14.67 -5.02
N LYS A 26 1.13 15.57 -4.09
CA LYS A 26 1.58 16.97 -4.14
C LYS A 26 3.08 17.07 -3.85
N MET A 27 3.59 16.22 -2.94
CA MET A 27 5.02 16.12 -2.69
C MET A 27 5.79 15.57 -3.91
N MET A 28 5.19 14.70 -4.73
CA MET A 28 5.77 14.26 -6.01
C MET A 28 5.79 15.37 -7.05
N GLU A 29 4.76 16.21 -7.10
CA GLU A 29 4.71 17.38 -8.00
C GLU A 29 5.71 18.45 -7.59
N LEU A 30 5.89 18.68 -6.28
CA LEU A 30 6.78 19.70 -5.75
C LEU A 30 8.26 19.28 -5.82
N VAL A 31 8.56 18.03 -5.50
CA VAL A 31 9.91 17.49 -5.46
C VAL A 31 10.01 16.36 -6.46
N ALA A 32 10.78 16.61 -7.52
CA ALA A 32 11.02 15.63 -8.57
C ALA A 32 11.47 14.29 -7.99
N SER A 33 10.97 13.20 -8.58
CA SER A 33 11.10 11.85 -8.02
C SER A 33 12.55 11.40 -7.85
N ASP A 34 13.47 11.95 -8.63
CA ASP A 34 14.92 11.73 -8.59
C ASP A 34 15.62 12.39 -7.39
N LYS A 35 14.96 13.34 -6.71
CA LYS A 35 15.49 14.03 -5.52
C LYS A 35 15.01 13.43 -4.20
N GLU A 36 14.05 12.51 -4.23
CA GLU A 36 13.58 11.79 -3.04
C GLU A 36 14.29 10.42 -2.98
N PRO A 37 15.15 10.18 -1.97
CA PRO A 37 15.99 8.99 -1.94
C PRO A 37 15.23 7.71 -1.55
N ILE A 38 14.04 7.82 -0.96
CA ILE A 38 13.30 6.69 -0.42
C ILE A 38 12.28 6.20 -1.44
N THR A 39 12.36 4.91 -1.78
CA THR A 39 11.30 4.21 -2.52
C THR A 39 10.24 3.74 -1.53
N PRO A 40 8.98 4.20 -1.65
CA PRO A 40 7.92 3.78 -0.74
C PRO A 40 7.60 2.29 -0.86
N PHE A 41 7.21 1.68 0.25
CA PHE A 41 6.91 0.26 0.40
C PHE A 41 5.77 -0.19 -0.51
N VAL A 42 4.74 0.65 -0.72
CA VAL A 42 3.65 0.38 -1.67
C VAL A 42 4.14 0.08 -3.10
N ARG A 43 5.31 0.60 -3.51
CA ARG A 43 5.91 0.32 -4.82
C ARG A 43 6.70 -0.99 -4.88
N VAL A 44 7.12 -1.52 -3.74
CA VAL A 44 8.00 -2.70 -3.65
C VAL A 44 7.25 -3.95 -3.22
N ILE A 45 6.15 -3.79 -2.46
CA ILE A 45 5.38 -4.89 -1.86
C ILE A 45 4.95 -5.96 -2.86
N ARG A 46 4.52 -5.58 -4.06
CA ARG A 46 4.11 -6.53 -5.12
C ARG A 46 5.28 -7.37 -5.62
N SER A 47 6.45 -6.76 -5.78
CA SER A 47 7.68 -7.44 -6.18
C SER A 47 8.17 -8.41 -5.10
N LEU A 48 8.01 -8.09 -3.82
CA LEU A 48 8.33 -9.01 -2.72
C LEU A 48 7.53 -10.31 -2.83
N TYR A 49 6.25 -10.22 -3.15
CA TYR A 49 5.42 -11.41 -3.37
C TYR A 49 5.81 -12.13 -4.67
N GLU A 50 5.81 -11.44 -5.81
CA GLU A 50 5.96 -12.07 -7.13
C GLU A 50 7.37 -12.60 -7.40
N SER A 51 8.40 -11.87 -6.95
CA SER A 51 9.81 -12.20 -7.23
C SER A 51 10.50 -12.96 -6.11
N GLN A 52 10.07 -12.77 -4.86
CA GLN A 52 10.73 -13.37 -3.68
C GLN A 52 9.83 -14.35 -2.92
N GLY A 53 8.54 -14.48 -3.29
CA GLY A 53 7.60 -15.35 -2.59
C GLY A 53 7.27 -14.88 -1.17
N VAL A 54 7.56 -13.62 -0.84
CA VAL A 54 7.38 -13.06 0.51
C VAL A 54 6.01 -12.40 0.61
N SER A 55 5.14 -12.97 1.44
CA SER A 55 3.81 -12.41 1.73
C SER A 55 3.93 -11.18 2.63
N SER A 56 2.93 -10.31 2.60
CA SER A 56 2.87 -9.14 3.49
C SER A 56 1.49 -8.97 4.08
N VAL A 57 1.41 -8.78 5.40
CA VAL A 57 0.18 -8.43 6.12
C VAL A 57 0.38 -7.06 6.75
N LEU A 58 -0.52 -6.14 6.44
CA LEU A 58 -0.42 -4.74 6.84
C LEU A 58 -1.65 -4.35 7.65
N VAL A 59 -1.42 -3.68 8.78
CA VAL A 59 -2.45 -2.90 9.47
C VAL A 59 -2.38 -1.48 8.92
N ILE A 60 -3.49 -1.00 8.37
CA ILE A 60 -3.58 0.31 7.71
C ILE A 60 -4.87 0.99 8.18
N GLY A 61 -4.76 2.25 8.58
CA GLY A 61 -5.87 3.13 8.96
C GLY A 61 -5.97 4.38 8.08
N GLY A 62 -4.88 4.86 7.49
CA GLY A 62 -4.83 6.13 6.75
C GLY A 62 -4.48 6.03 5.26
N LEU A 63 -3.99 4.89 4.79
CA LEU A 63 -3.31 4.78 3.49
C LEU A 63 -4.10 3.96 2.46
N GLY A 64 -4.96 4.64 1.70
CA GLY A 64 -5.79 4.02 0.65
C GLY A 64 -5.01 3.47 -0.55
N ASP A 65 -3.77 3.92 -0.78
CA ASP A 65 -2.94 3.50 -1.94
C ASP A 65 -2.71 1.98 -1.97
N TYR A 66 -2.76 1.31 -0.82
CA TYR A 66 -2.58 -0.13 -0.74
C TYR A 66 -3.74 -0.93 -1.31
N PHE A 67 -4.92 -0.35 -1.51
CA PHE A 67 -6.06 -1.07 -2.12
C PHE A 67 -5.76 -1.51 -3.55
N ASP A 68 -4.96 -0.74 -4.29
CA ASP A 68 -4.60 -1.07 -5.66
C ASP A 68 -3.74 -2.34 -5.70
N VAL A 69 -2.76 -2.41 -4.80
CA VAL A 69 -1.81 -3.51 -4.71
C VAL A 69 -2.23 -4.63 -3.76
N ALA A 70 -3.31 -4.55 -3.00
CA ALA A 70 -3.70 -5.61 -2.07
C ALA A 70 -4.40 -6.79 -2.77
N ASP A 71 -4.10 -8.02 -2.35
CA ASP A 71 -4.84 -9.22 -2.77
C ASP A 71 -6.14 -9.38 -1.97
N HIS A 72 -6.08 -9.10 -0.66
CA HIS A 72 -7.21 -9.11 0.26
C HIS A 72 -7.25 -7.83 1.09
N VAL A 73 -8.44 -7.32 1.37
CA VAL A 73 -8.67 -6.17 2.25
C VAL A 73 -9.69 -6.57 3.32
N LEU A 74 -9.24 -6.58 4.56
CA LEU A 74 -10.05 -6.95 5.72
C LEU A 74 -10.35 -5.71 6.56
N LEU A 75 -11.63 -5.44 6.79
CA LEU A 75 -12.09 -4.39 7.69
C LEU A 75 -12.33 -4.96 9.08
N MET A 76 -11.70 -4.36 10.09
CA MET A 76 -12.00 -4.61 11.49
C MET A 76 -12.96 -3.53 11.99
N ASP A 77 -14.20 -3.91 12.34
CA ASP A 77 -15.19 -3.03 12.94
C ASP A 77 -15.75 -3.67 14.21
N SER A 78 -15.66 -2.97 15.34
CA SER A 78 -16.18 -3.44 16.62
C SER A 78 -15.69 -4.86 16.98
N TYR A 79 -14.42 -5.14 16.67
CA TYR A 79 -13.75 -6.46 16.79
C TYR A 79 -14.30 -7.57 15.88
N GLY A 80 -15.22 -7.26 14.97
CA GLY A 80 -15.63 -8.13 13.87
C GLY A 80 -14.73 -7.93 12.65
N CYS A 81 -14.35 -9.03 11.99
CA CYS A 81 -13.58 -9.01 10.75
C CYS A 81 -14.50 -9.24 9.55
N GLN A 82 -14.42 -8.37 8.54
CA GLN A 82 -15.18 -8.46 7.30
C GLN A 82 -14.24 -8.40 6.10
N ASP A 83 -14.41 -9.32 5.15
CA ASP A 83 -13.74 -9.24 3.86
C ASP A 83 -14.43 -8.17 3.01
N VAL A 84 -13.73 -7.07 2.75
CA VAL A 84 -14.19 -5.93 1.95
C VAL A 84 -13.38 -5.78 0.67
N THR A 85 -12.69 -6.85 0.22
CA THR A 85 -11.80 -6.84 -0.95
C THR A 85 -12.50 -6.30 -2.20
N ALA A 86 -13.70 -6.79 -2.51
CA ALA A 86 -14.46 -6.32 -3.66
C ALA A 86 -14.76 -4.82 -3.59
N HIS A 87 -15.19 -4.34 -2.42
CA HIS A 87 -15.50 -2.93 -2.20
C HIS A 87 -14.25 -2.04 -2.32
N ALA A 88 -13.11 -2.49 -1.80
CA ALA A 88 -11.84 -1.78 -1.96
C ALA A 88 -11.44 -1.66 -3.44
N LYS A 89 -11.60 -2.72 -4.24
CA LYS A 89 -11.34 -2.69 -5.68
C LYS A 89 -12.32 -1.78 -6.44
N GLU A 90 -13.59 -1.71 -6.02
CA GLU A 90 -14.56 -0.73 -6.56
C GLU A 90 -14.14 0.72 -6.28
N ILE A 91 -13.61 1.01 -5.08
CA ILE A 91 -13.10 2.34 -4.73
C ILE A 91 -11.96 2.72 -5.68
N VAL A 92 -10.97 1.84 -5.87
CA VAL A 92 -9.84 2.07 -6.79
C VAL A 92 -10.33 2.31 -8.22
N ALA A 93 -11.27 1.51 -8.71
CA ALA A 93 -11.83 1.65 -10.05
C ALA A 93 -12.54 3.00 -10.27
N ARG A 94 -13.23 3.52 -9.24
CA ARG A 94 -13.86 4.86 -9.31
C ARG A 94 -12.82 5.97 -9.25
N SER A 95 -11.87 5.89 -8.33
CA SER A 95 -10.86 6.94 -8.13
C SER A 95 -9.87 7.05 -9.30
N GLY A 96 -9.57 5.95 -10.00
CA GLY A 96 -8.78 5.97 -11.24
C GLY A 96 -9.46 6.70 -12.40
N SER A 97 -10.79 6.85 -12.38
CA SER A 97 -11.56 7.55 -13.44
C SER A 97 -11.56 9.08 -13.30
N ASP A 98 -11.19 9.61 -12.14
CA ASP A 98 -11.09 11.06 -11.90
C ASP A 98 -9.73 11.63 -12.32
N SER A 99 -8.64 10.84 -12.27
CA SER A 99 -7.33 11.27 -12.77
C SER A 99 -7.27 11.41 -14.31
N ALA A 100 -8.16 10.74 -15.04
CA ALA A 100 -8.24 10.82 -16.50
C ALA A 100 -9.09 12.01 -17.01
N LYS A 101 -9.81 12.73 -16.14
CA LYS A 101 -10.62 13.92 -16.49
C LYS A 101 -9.92 15.25 -16.23
N LEU A 102 -8.67 15.21 -15.77
CA LEU A 102 -7.83 16.38 -15.50
C LEU A 102 -6.60 16.48 -16.42
N GLN A 103 -6.58 15.75 -17.54
CA GLN A 103 -5.64 15.99 -18.65
C GLN A 103 -6.31 16.77 -19.79
#